data_AF-A0A817K7B9-F1
#
_entry.id   AF-A0A817K7B9-F1
#
_cell.length_a   1.000
_cell.length_b   1.000
_cell.length_c   1.000
_cell.angle_alpha   90.00
_cell.angle_beta   90.00
_cell.angle_gamma   90.00
#
_symmetry.space_group_name_H-M   'P 1'
#
loop_
_entity.id
_entity.type
_entity.pdbx_description
1 polymer ?
#
loop_
_entity_poly.entity_id
_entity_poly.type
_entity_poly.pdbx_seq_one_letter_code
_entity_poly.pdbx_strand_id
1 'polypeptide(L)'
;LGGNYMAIYPIESPGGYQLFGRTIQTWSTFGTIGYPFTNYQPWLLNMFDIIQFQCVTELQLQNLRRLAFAGKYQYQITDSILNINDIKQLEDSLDEDLLSFKQKQHIAQKHMQQIEIQLLKEIDSNNNNYYYNEVLNDSQQKKLQELDDNHKIIYAMVGGIIQSISVHNDDKIIVDQTILCTIQAMKTEITIISDCNGKLYHIYIKPNQLINAGDPLFTIKLDQ
;
A
#
# COMPACT_ATOMS: atom_id res chain seq x y z
N LEU A 1 10.53 9.35 -1.74
CA LEU A 1 10.87 10.77 -1.92
C LEU A 1 9.62 11.61 -1.73
N GLY A 2 9.68 12.62 -0.86
CA GLY A 2 8.60 13.56 -0.59
C GLY A 2 9.14 14.96 -0.84
N GLY A 3 8.99 15.45 -2.06
CA GLY A 3 9.75 16.60 -2.52
C GLY A 3 11.26 16.33 -2.45
N ASN A 4 12.00 17.20 -1.77
CA ASN A 4 13.44 17.08 -1.54
C ASN A 4 13.81 16.17 -0.35
N TYR A 5 12.83 15.65 0.39
CA TYR A 5 13.07 14.75 1.52
C TYR A 5 13.02 13.29 1.09
N MET A 6 13.79 12.47 1.80
CA MET A 6 13.78 11.03 1.65
C MET A 6 13.36 10.38 2.96
N ALA A 7 12.61 9.28 2.85
CA ALA A 7 12.21 8.45 3.96
C ALA A 7 12.57 6.99 3.67
N ILE A 8 13.07 6.31 4.70
CA ILE A 8 13.06 4.85 4.76
C ILE A 8 11.90 4.49 5.67
N TYR A 9 11.01 3.61 5.21
CA TYR A 9 9.92 3.08 6.03
C TYR A 9 10.49 1.90 6.84
N PRO A 10 10.75 2.08 8.16
CA PRO A 10 11.46 1.09 8.96
C PRO A 10 10.62 -0.16 9.26
N ILE A 11 9.30 0.01 9.22
CA ILE A 11 8.28 -1.02 9.47
C ILE A 11 7.18 -0.92 8.40
N GLU A 12 6.41 -1.99 8.26
CA GLU A 12 5.22 -2.03 7.41
C GLU A 12 4.21 -0.98 7.89
N SER A 13 4.00 0.04 7.06
CA SER A 13 3.21 1.22 7.44
C SER A 13 2.67 1.93 6.20
N PRO A 14 1.56 2.68 6.33
CA PRO A 14 1.10 3.58 5.29
C PRO A 14 2.17 4.65 4.97
N GLY A 15 2.22 5.08 3.71
CA GLY A 15 3.19 6.07 3.25
C GLY A 15 2.63 6.97 2.16
N GLY A 16 3.06 8.24 2.16
CA GLY A 16 2.68 9.23 1.15
C GLY A 16 3.85 9.66 0.25
N TYR A 17 5.05 9.15 0.49
CA TYR A 17 6.23 9.50 -0.30
C TYR A 17 6.26 8.65 -1.58
N GLN A 18 6.73 9.25 -2.68
CA GLN A 18 6.98 8.54 -3.93
C GLN A 18 7.95 7.38 -3.71
N LEU A 19 7.56 6.18 -4.12
CA LEU A 19 8.36 4.98 -3.98
C LEU A 19 9.49 4.98 -5.02
N PHE A 20 10.73 4.84 -4.57
CA PHE A 20 11.91 4.83 -5.45
C PHE A 20 12.76 3.56 -5.33
N GLY A 21 12.61 2.81 -4.24
CA GLY A 21 13.42 1.64 -3.97
C GLY A 21 13.15 1.05 -2.59
N ARG A 22 13.91 0.02 -2.24
CA ARG A 22 13.83 -0.67 -0.96
C ARG A 22 15.25 -0.94 -0.43
N THR A 23 15.40 -0.92 0.88
CA THR A 23 16.67 -1.20 1.57
C THR A 23 16.50 -2.28 2.64
N ILE A 24 17.55 -2.58 3.39
CA ILE A 24 17.52 -3.46 4.57
C ILE A 24 16.80 -2.81 5.75
N GLN A 25 16.54 -3.58 6.80
CA GLN A 25 15.84 -3.11 7.99
C GLN A 25 16.67 -2.07 8.76
N THR A 26 16.01 -0.97 9.16
CA THR A 26 16.60 0.11 9.97
C THR A 26 15.99 0.20 11.37
N TRP A 27 15.14 -0.77 11.73
CA TRP A 27 14.46 -0.85 13.02
C TRP A 27 14.33 -2.29 13.50
N SER A 28 14.83 -2.60 14.69
CA SER A 28 14.65 -3.89 15.37
C SER A 28 13.70 -3.72 16.55
N THR A 29 12.44 -4.15 16.42
CA THR A 29 11.37 -3.92 17.43
C THR A 29 11.74 -4.28 18.86
N PHE A 30 12.52 -5.35 19.04
CA PHE A 30 12.97 -5.81 20.36
C PHE A 30 14.45 -5.52 20.62
N GLY A 31 15.18 -4.95 19.65
CA GLY A 31 16.61 -4.72 19.76
C GLY A 31 17.47 -6.00 19.76
N THR A 32 16.89 -7.15 19.43
CA THR A 32 17.52 -8.48 19.59
C THR A 32 18.20 -9.00 18.33
N ILE A 33 18.12 -8.28 17.21
CA ILE A 33 18.67 -8.70 15.92
C ILE A 33 20.21 -8.58 15.89
N GLY A 34 20.83 -8.05 16.95
CA GLY A 34 22.28 -7.88 17.06
C GLY A 34 22.73 -6.48 16.67
N TYR A 35 24.06 -6.25 16.69
CA TYR A 35 24.65 -4.94 16.46
C TYR A 35 24.18 -4.32 15.13
N PRO A 36 23.80 -3.03 15.11
CA PRO A 36 23.94 -2.02 16.17
C PRO A 36 22.72 -1.88 17.10
N PHE A 37 21.72 -2.75 16.96
CA PHE A 37 20.50 -2.66 17.75
C PHE A 37 20.73 -3.16 19.19
N THR A 38 20.05 -2.51 20.13
CA THR A 38 19.97 -2.95 21.52
C THR A 38 18.55 -2.78 22.03
N ASN A 39 18.23 -3.37 23.18
CA ASN A 39 16.90 -3.22 23.81
C ASN A 39 16.51 -1.76 24.09
N TYR A 40 17.50 -0.86 24.19
CA TYR A 40 17.28 0.58 24.41
C TYR A 40 17.43 1.41 23.13
N GLN A 41 17.90 0.80 22.05
CA GLN A 41 18.10 1.44 20.75
C GLN A 41 17.61 0.49 19.64
N PRO A 42 16.28 0.41 19.45
CA PRO A 42 15.68 -0.36 18.36
C PRO A 42 15.85 0.32 16.99
N TRP A 43 16.25 1.59 16.91
CA TRP A 43 16.50 2.30 15.64
C TRP A 43 17.98 2.27 15.23
N LEU A 44 18.23 2.24 13.93
CA LEU A 44 19.58 2.28 13.36
C LEU A 44 20.15 3.71 13.32
N LEU A 45 19.30 4.70 13.02
CA LEU A 45 19.71 6.04 12.61
C LEU A 45 19.41 7.07 13.70
N ASN A 46 20.35 7.97 13.94
CA ASN A 46 20.20 9.14 14.79
C ASN A 46 20.06 10.42 13.94
N MET A 47 19.73 11.53 14.60
CA MET A 47 19.79 12.83 13.95
C MET A 47 21.22 13.14 13.52
N PHE A 48 21.37 13.74 12.33
CA PHE A 48 22.64 14.10 11.68
C PHE A 48 23.46 12.95 11.10
N ASP A 49 22.98 11.71 11.16
CA ASP A 49 23.58 10.61 10.42
C ASP A 49 23.48 10.84 8.91
N ILE A 50 24.54 10.46 8.18
CA ILE A 50 24.58 10.50 6.72
C ILE A 50 24.33 9.10 6.17
N ILE A 51 23.38 9.00 5.23
CA ILE A 51 23.01 7.72 4.61
C ILE A 51 23.57 7.69 3.18
N GLN A 52 24.34 6.65 2.87
CA GLN A 52 24.81 6.37 1.52
C GLN A 52 24.18 5.06 1.03
N PHE A 53 23.54 5.08 -0.14
CA PHE A 53 23.01 3.87 -0.75
C PHE A 53 24.03 3.22 -1.69
N GLN A 54 24.14 1.91 -1.57
CA GLN A 54 24.81 1.08 -2.55
C GLN A 54 23.78 0.44 -3.47
N CYS A 55 23.97 0.57 -4.78
CA CYS A 55 23.12 -0.10 -5.76
C CYS A 55 23.40 -1.61 -5.75
N VAL A 56 22.34 -2.40 -5.63
CA VAL A 56 22.37 -3.87 -5.65
C VAL A 56 21.20 -4.40 -6.47
N THR A 57 21.30 -5.64 -6.95
CA THR A 57 20.18 -6.29 -7.61
C THR A 57 19.09 -6.68 -6.60
N GLU A 58 17.88 -6.95 -7.08
CA GLU A 58 16.79 -7.39 -6.22
C GLU A 58 17.15 -8.69 -5.46
N LEU A 59 17.74 -9.67 -6.15
CA LEU A 59 18.15 -10.94 -5.55
C LEU A 59 19.21 -10.73 -4.45
N GLN A 60 20.16 -9.82 -4.67
CA GLN A 60 21.14 -9.43 -3.65
C GLN A 60 20.43 -8.79 -2.46
N LEU A 61 19.53 -7.83 -2.69
CA LEU A 61 18.76 -7.19 -1.63
C LEU A 61 17.93 -8.19 -0.81
N GLN A 62 17.27 -9.15 -1.46
CA GLN A 62 16.51 -10.20 -0.77
C GLN A 62 17.41 -11.02 0.15
N ASN A 63 18.60 -11.41 -0.32
CA ASN A 63 19.59 -12.11 0.50
C ASN A 63 20.10 -11.26 1.67
N LEU A 64 20.43 -9.99 1.43
CA LEU A 64 20.86 -9.06 2.48
C LEU A 64 19.77 -8.85 3.52
N ARG A 65 18.51 -8.72 3.11
CA ARG A 65 17.36 -8.63 4.03
C ARG A 65 17.21 -9.88 4.88
N ARG A 66 17.34 -11.07 4.29
CA ARG A 66 17.32 -12.34 5.05
C ARG A 66 18.43 -12.41 6.08
N LEU A 67 19.65 -11.98 5.73
CA LEU A 67 20.76 -11.91 6.66
C LEU A 67 20.50 -10.88 7.77
N ALA A 68 19.95 -9.72 7.44
CA ALA A 68 19.59 -8.69 8.41
C ALA A 68 18.56 -9.19 9.41
N PHE A 69 17.46 -9.80 8.95
CA PHE A 69 16.46 -10.41 9.84
C PHE A 69 17.03 -11.52 10.73
N ALA A 70 18.00 -12.28 10.23
CA ALA A 70 18.67 -13.33 11.00
C ALA A 70 19.79 -12.81 11.92
N GLY A 71 20.03 -11.50 11.97
CA GLY A 71 21.11 -10.89 12.75
C GLY A 71 22.53 -11.21 12.27
N LYS A 72 22.66 -11.60 11.00
CA LYS A 72 23.94 -11.98 10.37
C LYS A 72 24.49 -10.93 9.43
N TYR A 73 23.73 -9.86 9.16
CA TYR A 73 24.20 -8.76 8.35
C TYR A 73 25.02 -7.80 9.20
N GLN A 74 26.21 -7.45 8.71
CA GLN A 74 27.07 -6.47 9.36
C GLN A 74 26.85 -5.10 8.72
N TYR A 75 26.27 -4.18 9.49
CA TYR A 75 26.07 -2.80 9.05
C TYR A 75 27.41 -2.07 8.92
N GLN A 76 27.59 -1.33 7.83
CA GLN A 76 28.74 -0.47 7.61
C GLN A 76 28.46 0.91 8.21
N ILE A 77 29.02 1.16 9.39
CA ILE A 77 28.84 2.39 10.15
C ILE A 77 30.23 2.93 10.46
N THR A 78 30.45 4.20 10.13
CA THR A 78 31.73 4.89 10.35
C THR A 78 31.46 6.14 11.17
N ASP A 79 32.08 6.22 12.34
CA ASP A 79 32.02 7.43 13.17
C ASP A 79 32.68 8.60 12.44
N SER A 80 31.98 9.72 12.36
CA SER A 80 32.46 10.94 11.70
C SER A 80 31.91 12.18 12.39
N ILE A 81 32.50 13.34 12.08
CA ILE A 81 32.08 14.63 12.61
C ILE A 81 31.47 15.44 11.47
N LEU A 82 30.20 15.82 11.63
CA LEU A 82 29.55 16.76 10.73
C LEU A 82 29.95 18.19 11.12
N ASN A 83 30.85 18.80 10.35
CA ASN A 83 31.28 20.18 10.56
C ASN A 83 30.51 21.14 9.66
N ILE A 84 29.78 22.07 10.28
CA ILE A 84 28.96 23.06 9.58
C ILE A 84 29.81 24.01 8.73
N ASN A 85 31.05 24.29 9.13
CA ASN A 85 31.94 25.15 8.35
C ASN A 85 32.32 24.51 7.02
N ASP A 86 32.50 23.18 7.00
CA ASP A 86 32.81 22.44 5.78
C ASP A 86 31.62 22.47 4.80
N ILE A 87 30.39 22.41 5.34
CA ILE A 87 29.16 22.58 4.54
C ILE A 87 29.09 23.99 3.94
N LYS A 88 29.35 25.03 4.72
CA LYS A 88 29.34 26.41 4.20
C LYS A 88 30.41 26.65 3.13
N GLN A 89 31.61 26.13 3.35
CA GLN A 89 32.68 26.21 2.34
C GLN A 89 32.29 25.47 1.06
N LEU A 90 31.61 24.32 1.17
CA LEU A 90 31.07 23.63 0.01
C LEU A 90 30.01 24.49 -0.71
N GLU A 91 29.07 25.10 0.03
CA GLU A 91 28.06 26.00 -0.54
C GLU A 91 28.69 27.20 -1.27
N ASP A 92 29.69 27.84 -0.66
CA ASP A 92 30.41 28.99 -1.24
C ASP A 92 31.25 28.60 -2.46
N SER A 93 31.64 27.33 -2.59
CA SER A 93 32.39 26.82 -3.75
C SER A 93 31.51 26.49 -4.97
N LEU A 94 30.18 26.48 -4.79
CA LEU A 94 29.21 26.07 -5.80
C LEU A 94 28.57 27.30 -6.48
N ASP A 95 29.25 27.86 -7.48
CA ASP A 95 28.81 29.11 -8.11
C ASP A 95 27.83 28.93 -9.27
N GLU A 96 28.30 28.63 -10.49
CA GLU A 96 27.47 28.78 -11.70
C GLU A 96 26.55 27.59 -11.99
N ASP A 97 27.04 26.36 -11.79
CA ASP A 97 26.28 25.14 -12.10
C ASP A 97 25.07 24.97 -11.18
N LEU A 98 25.21 25.33 -9.90
CA LEU A 98 24.11 25.26 -8.93
C LEU A 98 23.02 26.29 -9.25
N LEU A 99 23.40 27.51 -9.64
CA LEU A 99 22.46 28.54 -10.06
C LEU A 99 21.70 28.12 -11.33
N SER A 100 22.40 27.59 -12.32
CA SER A 100 21.79 27.04 -13.55
C SER A 100 20.82 25.91 -13.23
N PHE A 101 21.19 25.00 -12.33
CA PHE A 101 20.32 23.91 -11.88
C PHE A 101 19.05 24.43 -11.17
N LYS A 102 19.20 25.36 -10.21
CA LYS A 102 18.06 25.96 -9.48
C LYS A 102 17.10 26.69 -10.42
N GLN A 103 17.61 27.41 -11.41
CA GLN A 103 16.77 28.08 -12.41
C GLN A 103 15.95 27.07 -13.23
N LYS A 104 16.59 26.00 -13.73
CA LYS A 104 15.89 24.91 -14.45
C LYS A 104 14.83 24.25 -13.56
N GLN A 105 15.16 24.01 -12.29
CA GLN A 105 14.24 23.45 -11.31
C GLN A 105 13.01 24.34 -11.11
N HIS A 106 13.19 25.66 -10.94
CA HIS A 106 12.08 26.60 -10.79
C HIS A 106 11.15 26.65 -12.01
N ILE A 107 11.72 26.61 -13.22
CA ILE A 107 10.93 26.55 -14.46
C ILE A 107 10.10 25.26 -14.49
N ALA A 108 10.73 24.11 -14.22
CA ALA A 108 10.05 22.82 -14.20
C ALA A 108 8.94 22.76 -13.12
N GLN A 109 9.19 23.29 -11.92
CA GLN A 109 8.21 23.37 -10.84
C GLN A 109 6.99 24.20 -11.23
N LYS A 110 7.19 25.39 -11.81
CA LYS A 110 6.09 26.25 -12.28
C LYS A 110 5.24 25.55 -13.34
N HIS A 111 5.90 24.86 -14.28
CA HIS A 111 5.19 24.10 -15.31
C HIS A 111 4.36 22.96 -14.70
N MET A 112 4.94 22.18 -13.77
CA MET A 112 4.22 21.09 -13.10
C MET A 112 3.04 21.60 -12.27
N GLN A 113 3.20 22.73 -11.57
CA GLN A 113 2.13 23.37 -10.81
C GLN A 113 0.95 23.78 -11.70
N GLN A 114 1.22 24.27 -12.92
CA GLN A 114 0.16 24.61 -13.87
C GLN A 114 -0.62 23.37 -14.32
N ILE A 115 0.07 22.25 -14.59
CA ILE A 115 -0.54 20.97 -14.93
C ILE A 115 -1.41 20.47 -13.77
N GLU A 116 -0.88 20.48 -12.54
CA GLU A 116 -1.59 20.04 -11.35
C GLU A 116 -2.89 20.83 -11.14
N ILE A 117 -2.85 22.16 -11.29
CA ILE A 117 -4.04 23.02 -11.21
C ILE A 117 -5.08 22.65 -12.29
N GLN A 118 -4.65 22.28 -13.50
CA GLN A 118 -5.57 21.86 -14.56
C GLN A 118 -6.20 20.51 -14.24
N LEU A 119 -5.41 19.51 -13.84
CA LEU A 119 -5.89 18.18 -13.47
C LEU A 119 -6.86 18.21 -12.29
N LEU A 120 -6.58 19.04 -11.27
CA LEU A 120 -7.49 19.21 -10.14
C LEU A 120 -8.85 19.76 -10.57
N LYS A 121 -8.88 20.72 -11.50
CA LYS A 121 -10.15 21.24 -12.05
C LYS A 121 -10.92 20.19 -12.84
N GLU A 122 -10.23 19.34 -13.60
CA GLU A 122 -10.86 18.22 -14.31
C GLU A 122 -11.45 17.20 -13.33
N ILE A 123 -10.71 16.85 -12.29
CA ILE A 123 -11.16 15.96 -11.20
C ILE A 123 -12.41 16.52 -10.52
N ASP A 124 -12.40 17.80 -10.15
CA ASP A 124 -13.54 18.46 -9.50
C ASP A 124 -14.77 18.54 -10.41
N SER A 125 -14.56 18.70 -11.72
CA SER A 125 -15.65 18.71 -12.70
C SER A 125 -16.24 17.31 -12.93
N ASN A 126 -15.43 16.26 -12.76
CA ASN A 126 -15.83 14.86 -12.91
C ASN A 126 -16.33 14.22 -11.59
N ASN A 127 -16.36 14.98 -10.50
CA ASN A 127 -16.49 14.51 -9.10
C ASN A 127 -17.91 14.03 -8.71
N ASN A 128 -18.63 13.41 -9.63
CA ASN A 128 -19.98 12.88 -9.37
C ASN A 128 -20.04 11.38 -9.06
N ASN A 129 -18.96 10.57 -9.14
CA ASN A 129 -18.97 9.17 -8.66
C ASN A 129 -17.55 8.55 -8.65
N TYR A 130 -16.75 8.78 -7.62
CA TYR A 130 -15.52 7.98 -7.40
C TYR A 130 -15.82 6.59 -6.82
N TYR A 131 -16.98 6.44 -6.19
CA TYR A 131 -17.45 5.20 -5.62
C TYR A 131 -18.90 4.99 -6.06
N TYR A 132 -19.16 3.87 -6.72
CA TYR A 132 -20.52 3.46 -7.01
C TYR A 132 -21.18 3.06 -5.69
N ASN A 133 -22.00 3.95 -5.12
CA ASN A 133 -23.05 3.57 -4.17
C ASN A 133 -24.26 3.09 -4.98
N GLU A 134 -24.10 2.00 -5.71
CA GLU A 134 -25.20 1.37 -6.43
C GLU A 134 -26.05 0.59 -5.43
N VAL A 135 -27.26 1.07 -5.19
CA VAL A 135 -28.32 0.25 -4.58
C VAL A 135 -28.60 -0.91 -5.53
N LEU A 136 -28.83 -2.11 -4.99
CA LEU A 136 -29.20 -3.29 -5.78
C LEU A 136 -30.33 -2.94 -6.75
N ASN A 137 -30.13 -3.25 -8.03
CA ASN A 137 -31.14 -3.00 -9.05
C ASN A 137 -32.32 -3.97 -8.91
N ASP A 138 -33.46 -3.67 -9.54
CA ASP A 138 -34.67 -4.48 -9.46
C ASP A 138 -34.45 -5.96 -9.84
N SER A 139 -33.52 -6.24 -10.75
CA SER A 139 -33.19 -7.62 -11.15
C SER A 139 -32.44 -8.38 -10.05
N GLN A 140 -31.55 -7.72 -9.33
CA GLN A 140 -30.81 -8.28 -8.19
C GLN A 140 -31.71 -8.47 -6.98
N GLN A 141 -32.62 -7.52 -6.72
CA GLN A 141 -33.62 -7.65 -5.65
C GLN A 141 -34.56 -8.83 -5.91
N LYS A 142 -35.03 -9.04 -7.15
CA LYS A 142 -35.82 -10.22 -7.52
C LYS A 142 -35.07 -11.52 -7.28
N LYS A 143 -33.79 -11.60 -7.66
CA LYS A 143 -32.96 -12.78 -7.40
C LYS A 143 -32.80 -13.10 -5.92
N LEU A 144 -32.80 -12.10 -5.04
CA LEU A 144 -32.79 -12.33 -3.59
C LEU A 144 -34.14 -12.86 -3.08
N GLN A 145 -35.25 -12.50 -3.73
CA GLN A 145 -36.60 -12.97 -3.38
C GLN A 145 -36.92 -14.37 -3.92
N GLU A 146 -36.22 -14.81 -4.98
CA GLU A 146 -36.38 -16.13 -5.62
C GLU A 146 -35.58 -17.27 -4.95
N LEU A 147 -34.89 -16.98 -3.84
CA LEU A 147 -34.04 -17.95 -3.15
C LEU A 147 -34.88 -18.96 -2.35
N ASP A 148 -34.55 -20.24 -2.50
CA ASP A 148 -35.08 -21.34 -1.69
C ASP A 148 -34.09 -21.75 -0.58
N ASP A 149 -34.47 -22.73 0.25
CA ASP A 149 -33.64 -23.24 1.35
C ASP A 149 -32.31 -23.86 0.90
N ASN A 150 -32.11 -24.12 -0.41
CA ASN A 150 -30.85 -24.63 -0.96
C ASN A 150 -29.86 -23.51 -1.32
N HIS A 151 -30.23 -22.24 -1.13
CA HIS A 151 -29.36 -21.11 -1.40
C HIS A 151 -28.92 -20.43 -0.09
N LYS A 152 -27.65 -20.04 -0.05
CA LYS A 152 -27.08 -19.27 1.05
C LYS A 152 -26.52 -17.95 0.53
N ILE A 153 -26.91 -16.86 1.17
CA ILE A 153 -26.37 -15.53 0.88
C ILE A 153 -25.16 -15.29 1.78
N ILE A 154 -24.08 -14.81 1.17
CA ILE A 154 -22.91 -14.30 1.87
C ILE A 154 -23.02 -12.78 1.95
N TYR A 155 -23.04 -12.26 3.17
CA TYR A 155 -23.19 -10.83 3.45
C TYR A 155 -21.85 -10.19 3.80
N ALA A 156 -21.73 -8.89 3.54
CA ALA A 156 -20.60 -8.08 3.96
C ALA A 156 -20.53 -8.01 5.49
N MET A 157 -19.43 -8.49 6.07
CA MET A 157 -19.21 -8.36 7.51
C MET A 157 -18.85 -6.93 7.93
N VAL A 158 -18.29 -6.14 7.01
CA VAL A 158 -17.82 -4.76 7.23
C VAL A 158 -18.13 -3.91 6.00
N GLY A 159 -18.33 -2.61 6.23
CA GLY A 159 -18.40 -1.63 5.14
C GLY A 159 -17.01 -1.28 4.61
N GLY A 160 -16.89 -1.11 3.30
CA GLY A 160 -15.62 -0.88 2.62
C GLY A 160 -15.75 -0.86 1.11
N ILE A 161 -14.62 -0.95 0.41
CA ILE A 161 -14.56 -0.97 -1.05
C ILE A 161 -14.20 -2.37 -1.51
N ILE A 162 -14.92 -2.91 -2.49
CA ILE A 162 -14.54 -4.18 -3.13
C ILE A 162 -13.25 -3.97 -3.93
N GLN A 163 -12.17 -4.61 -3.50
CA GLN A 163 -10.87 -4.51 -4.16
C GLN A 163 -10.76 -5.51 -5.32
N SER A 164 -11.15 -6.75 -5.08
CA SER A 164 -11.13 -7.81 -6.09
C SER A 164 -12.20 -8.86 -5.82
N ILE A 165 -12.70 -9.47 -6.89
CA ILE A 165 -13.59 -10.63 -6.84
C ILE A 165 -12.80 -11.82 -7.39
N SER A 166 -12.73 -12.91 -6.61
CA SER A 166 -11.85 -14.05 -6.87
C SER A 166 -12.57 -15.24 -7.49
N VAL A 167 -13.88 -15.12 -7.73
CA VAL A 167 -14.74 -16.18 -8.28
C VAL A 167 -15.56 -15.67 -9.46
N HIS A 168 -16.00 -16.60 -10.29
CA HIS A 168 -16.91 -16.39 -11.41
C HIS A 168 -18.20 -17.19 -11.21
N ASN A 169 -19.27 -16.76 -11.89
CA ASN A 169 -20.53 -17.52 -11.88
C ASN A 169 -20.26 -18.97 -12.28
N ASP A 170 -20.94 -19.91 -11.62
CA ASP A 170 -20.78 -21.35 -11.78
C ASP A 170 -19.49 -21.98 -11.22
N ASP A 171 -18.62 -21.23 -10.56
CA ASP A 171 -17.45 -21.80 -9.89
C ASP A 171 -17.85 -22.72 -8.72
N LYS A 172 -17.06 -23.77 -8.51
CA LYS A 172 -17.20 -24.65 -7.34
C LYS A 172 -16.61 -23.96 -6.11
N ILE A 173 -17.41 -23.85 -5.07
CA ILE A 173 -17.05 -23.25 -3.79
C ILE A 173 -16.79 -24.36 -2.77
N ILE A 174 -15.62 -24.31 -2.16
CA ILE A 174 -15.20 -25.23 -1.09
C ILE A 174 -15.01 -24.42 0.18
N VAL A 175 -15.64 -24.88 1.26
CA VAL A 175 -15.56 -24.27 2.58
C VAL A 175 -14.11 -24.11 3.03
N ASP A 176 -13.78 -22.96 3.61
CA ASP A 176 -12.45 -22.59 4.12
C ASP A 176 -11.29 -22.64 3.10
N GLN A 177 -11.57 -22.88 1.82
CA GLN A 177 -10.56 -22.95 0.75
C GLN A 177 -10.79 -21.89 -0.33
N THR A 178 -12.06 -21.63 -0.68
CA THR A 178 -12.38 -20.68 -1.74
C THR A 178 -12.51 -19.27 -1.19
N ILE A 179 -11.62 -18.39 -1.66
CA ILE A 179 -11.71 -16.94 -1.48
C ILE A 179 -12.76 -16.40 -2.45
N LEU A 180 -13.77 -15.69 -1.94
CA LEU A 180 -14.85 -15.10 -2.75
C LEU A 180 -14.47 -13.71 -3.24
N CYS A 181 -14.06 -12.83 -2.32
CA CYS A 181 -13.60 -11.49 -2.64
C CYS A 181 -12.66 -10.94 -1.56
N THR A 182 -12.09 -9.79 -1.89
CA THR A 182 -11.32 -8.97 -0.97
C THR A 182 -12.01 -7.62 -0.81
N ILE A 183 -12.21 -7.21 0.44
CA ILE A 183 -12.75 -5.90 0.82
C ILE A 183 -11.62 -5.07 1.42
N GLN A 184 -11.41 -3.87 0.90
CA GLN A 184 -10.57 -2.86 1.54
C GLN A 184 -11.43 -2.08 2.53
N ALA A 185 -11.18 -2.27 3.83
CA ALA A 185 -11.85 -1.55 4.90
C ALA A 185 -10.85 -1.16 5.99
N MET A 186 -11.00 0.03 6.57
CA MET A 186 -10.18 0.49 7.70
C MET A 186 -8.65 0.39 7.48
N LYS A 187 -8.18 0.64 6.25
CA LYS A 187 -6.76 0.51 5.82
C LYS A 187 -6.22 -0.93 5.85
N THR A 188 -7.11 -1.91 5.93
CA THR A 188 -6.78 -3.34 5.90
C THR A 188 -7.43 -4.02 4.72
N GLU A 189 -6.79 -5.09 4.26
CA GLU A 189 -7.35 -6.02 3.29
C GLU A 189 -8.06 -7.15 4.04
N ILE A 190 -9.37 -7.32 3.82
CA ILE A 190 -10.19 -8.34 4.46
C ILE A 190 -10.68 -9.31 3.40
N THR A 191 -10.17 -10.53 3.47
CA THR A 191 -10.56 -11.61 2.57
C THR A 191 -11.85 -12.27 3.07
N ILE A 192 -12.85 -12.36 2.21
CA ILE A 192 -14.10 -13.08 2.48
C ILE A 192 -13.98 -14.49 1.90
N ILE A 193 -14.03 -15.47 2.78
CA ILE A 193 -14.06 -16.90 2.44
C ILE A 193 -15.48 -17.45 2.57
N SER A 194 -15.79 -18.49 1.81
CA SER A 194 -17.08 -19.18 1.95
C SER A 194 -17.11 -20.05 3.21
N ASP A 195 -18.22 -20.00 3.93
CA ASP A 195 -18.53 -20.87 5.07
C ASP A 195 -19.41 -22.08 4.68
N CYS A 196 -19.62 -22.29 3.37
CA CYS A 196 -20.35 -23.44 2.84
C CYS A 196 -19.72 -24.01 1.56
N ASN A 197 -20.02 -25.28 1.29
CA ASN A 197 -19.73 -25.93 0.01
C ASN A 197 -20.90 -25.72 -0.94
N GLY A 198 -20.60 -25.59 -2.23
CA GLY A 198 -21.64 -25.43 -3.23
C GLY A 198 -21.11 -24.93 -4.57
N LYS A 199 -22.03 -24.37 -5.35
CA LYS A 199 -21.74 -23.71 -6.62
C LYS A 199 -22.12 -22.24 -6.55
N LEU A 200 -21.28 -21.35 -7.08
CA LEU A 200 -21.59 -19.94 -7.13
C LEU A 200 -22.81 -19.70 -8.03
N TYR A 201 -23.88 -19.17 -7.44
CA TYR A 201 -25.13 -18.90 -8.13
C TYR A 201 -25.18 -17.47 -8.67
N HIS A 202 -24.79 -16.49 -7.85
CA HIS A 202 -24.80 -15.10 -8.28
C HIS A 202 -23.81 -14.21 -7.51
N ILE A 203 -23.37 -13.14 -8.18
CA ILE A 203 -22.51 -12.08 -7.66
C ILE A 203 -23.29 -10.76 -7.71
N TYR A 204 -23.44 -10.09 -6.57
CA TYR A 204 -24.19 -8.82 -6.46
C TYR A 204 -23.29 -7.58 -6.57
N ILE A 205 -21.99 -7.77 -6.44
CA ILE A 205 -21.00 -6.70 -6.34
C ILE A 205 -20.11 -6.57 -7.58
N LYS A 206 -19.46 -5.42 -7.71
CA LYS A 206 -18.44 -5.12 -8.73
C LYS A 206 -17.14 -4.61 -8.07
N PRO A 207 -15.98 -4.75 -8.73
CA PRO A 207 -14.74 -4.09 -8.29
C PRO A 207 -14.93 -2.57 -8.18
N ASN A 208 -14.30 -1.95 -7.18
CA ASN A 208 -14.41 -0.53 -6.81
C ASN A 208 -15.80 -0.07 -6.35
N GLN A 209 -16.72 -1.00 -6.06
CA GLN A 209 -18.01 -0.66 -5.45
C GLN A 209 -17.85 -0.40 -3.95
N LEU A 210 -18.51 0.65 -3.46
CA LEU A 210 -18.62 0.92 -2.03
C LEU A 210 -19.80 0.10 -1.48
N ILE A 211 -19.56 -0.60 -0.37
CA ILE A 211 -20.53 -1.46 0.29
C ILE A 211 -20.64 -1.12 1.77
N ASN A 212 -21.80 -1.38 2.36
CA ASN A 212 -22.06 -1.30 3.79
C ASN A 212 -22.00 -2.69 4.43
N ALA A 213 -21.82 -2.71 5.75
CA ALA A 213 -22.00 -3.95 6.51
C ALA A 213 -23.45 -4.44 6.38
N GLY A 214 -23.62 -5.73 6.09
CA GLY A 214 -24.92 -6.35 5.84
C GLY A 214 -25.38 -6.36 4.38
N ASP A 215 -24.64 -5.73 3.46
CA ASP A 215 -24.99 -5.81 2.03
C ASP A 215 -24.75 -7.25 1.50
N PRO A 216 -25.63 -7.79 0.64
CA PRO A 216 -25.44 -9.11 0.04
C PRO A 216 -24.32 -9.06 -1.01
N LEU A 217 -23.37 -9.98 -0.91
CA LEU A 217 -22.21 -10.05 -1.80
C LEU A 217 -22.38 -11.14 -2.86
N PHE A 218 -22.72 -12.35 -2.40
CA PHE A 218 -22.81 -13.56 -3.21
C PHE A 218 -24.00 -14.40 -2.79
N THR A 219 -24.53 -15.17 -3.73
CA THR A 219 -25.39 -16.32 -3.44
C THR A 219 -24.68 -17.59 -3.88
N ILE A 220 -24.65 -18.58 -2.99
CA ILE A 220 -24.12 -19.91 -3.24
C ILE A 220 -25.28 -20.90 -3.18
N LYS A 221 -25.38 -21.75 -4.20
CA LYS A 221 -26.28 -22.91 -4.17
C LYS A 221 -25.56 -24.05 -3.47
N LEU A 222 -26.10 -24.51 -2.35
CA LEU A 222 -25.50 -25.56 -1.52
C LEU A 222 -25.44 -26.89 -2.28
N ASP A 223 -24.32 -27.60 -2.12
CA ASP A 223 -24.26 -29.00 -2.50
C ASP A 223 -25.14 -29.80 -1.52
N GLN A 224 -26.02 -30.66 -2.04
CA GLN A 224 -26.83 -31.59 -1.23
C GLN A 224 -25.95 -32.67 -0.58
#